data_AF-A0A7Y2FHV5-F1
#
_entry.id   AF-A0A7Y2FHV5-F1
#
_cell.length_a   1.000
_cell.length_b   1.000
_cell.length_c   1.000
_cell.angle_alpha   90.00
_cell.angle_beta   90.00
_cell.angle_gamma   90.00
#
_symmetry.space_group_name_H-M   'P 1'
#
loop_
_entity.id
_entity.type
_entity.pdbx_description
1 polymer ?
#
loop_
_entity_poly.entity_id
_entity_poly.type
_entity_poly.pdbx_seq_one_letter_code
_entity_poly.pdbx_strand_id
1 'polypeptide(L)' 'MDWDAKMKRIEEIVKTLEAGGAGLDESIKLFEEGTKLVQESRKELDRAELRVTKLIEENGSFKETLFEEGSDDS' A
#
# COMPACT_ATOMS: atom_id res chain seq x y z
N MET A 1 -5.08 -8.69 10.93
CA MET A 1 -4.08 -9.12 9.92
C MET A 1 -3.01 -8.05 9.89
N ASP A 2 -1.74 -8.43 9.91
CA ASP A 2 -0.63 -7.49 9.71
C ASP A 2 -0.50 -7.10 8.23
N TRP A 3 0.37 -6.13 7.93
CA TRP A 3 0.53 -5.60 6.57
C TRP A 3 0.98 -6.66 5.56
N ASP A 4 1.97 -7.48 5.92
CA ASP A 4 2.49 -8.54 5.03
C ASP A 4 1.40 -9.56 4.66
N ALA A 5 0.60 -9.97 5.64
CA ALA A 5 -0.48 -10.90 5.39
C ALA A 5 -1.59 -10.25 4.53
N LYS A 6 -1.92 -8.96 4.72
CA LYS A 6 -2.87 -8.25 3.84
C LYS A 6 -2.36 -8.23 2.39
N MET A 7 -1.07 -7.90 2.19
CA MET A 7 -0.47 -7.87 0.85
C MET A 7 -0.51 -9.23 0.18
N LYS A 8 -0.14 -10.29 0.91
CA LYS A 8 -0.24 -11.66 0.40
C LYS A 8 -1.67 -12.02 -0.01
N ARG A 9 -2.66 -11.64 0.80
CA ARG A 9 -4.07 -11.91 0.49
C ARG A 9 -4.55 -11.14 -0.74
N ILE A 10 -4.13 -9.88 -0.89
CA ILE A 10 -4.43 -9.08 -2.09
C ILE A 10 -3.85 -9.75 -3.33
N GLU A 11 -2.60 -10.22 -3.29
CA GLU A 11 -1.98 -10.93 -4.42
C GLU A 11 -2.72 -12.22 -4.79
N GLU A 12 -3.15 -13.00 -3.79
CA GLU A 12 -3.96 -14.20 -4.00
C GLU A 12 -5.30 -13.88 -4.67
N ILE A 13 -5.97 -12.82 -4.22
CA ILE A 13 -7.22 -12.32 -4.80
C ILE A 13 -7.01 -11.93 -6.27
N VAL A 14 -5.98 -11.13 -6.57
CA VAL A 14 -5.65 -10.70 -7.93
C VAL A 14 -5.41 -11.90 -8.83
N LYS A 15 -4.56 -12.84 -8.41
CA LYS A 15 -4.27 -14.07 -9.18
C LYS A 15 -5.54 -14.88 -9.46
N THR A 16 -6.43 -14.98 -8.48
CA THR A 16 -7.69 -15.73 -8.62
C THR A 16 -8.64 -15.05 -9.62
N LEU A 17 -8.76 -13.73 -9.56
CA LEU A 17 -9.59 -12.96 -10.49
C LEU A 17 -9.02 -12.99 -11.91
N GLU A 18 -7.70 -12.85 -12.07
CA GLU A 18 -7.01 -12.92 -13.36
C GLU A 18 -7.09 -14.30 -14.02
N ALA A 19 -7.09 -15.36 -13.22
CA ALA A 19 -7.26 -16.73 -13.72
C ALA A 19 -8.66 -16.98 -14.31
N GLY A 20 -9.66 -16.15 -13.98
CA GLY A 20 -11.02 -16.25 -14.51
C GLY A 20 -11.79 -17.51 -14.10
N GLY A 21 -11.27 -18.28 -13.13
CA GLY A 21 -11.87 -19.53 -12.65
C GLY A 21 -12.96 -19.35 -11.59
N ALA A 22 -13.08 -18.15 -11.02
CA ALA A 22 -14.11 -17.82 -10.04
C ALA A 22 -15.46 -17.54 -10.72
N GLY A 23 -16.55 -18.03 -10.11
CA GLY A 23 -17.90 -17.65 -10.54
C GLY A 23 -18.19 -16.17 -10.32
N LEU A 24 -19.27 -15.63 -10.91
CA LEU A 24 -19.62 -14.20 -10.79
C LEU A 24 -19.76 -13.75 -9.34
N ASP A 25 -20.54 -14.46 -8.53
CA ASP A 25 -20.77 -14.11 -7.13
C ASP A 25 -19.49 -14.17 -6.29
N GLU A 26 -18.61 -15.13 -6.60
CA GLU A 26 -17.31 -15.27 -5.94
C GLU A 26 -16.37 -14.14 -6.35
N SER A 27 -16.36 -13.77 -7.63
CA SER A 27 -15.56 -12.67 -8.17
C SER A 27 -15.94 -11.33 -7.51
N ILE A 28 -17.23 -11.10 -7.30
CA ILE A 28 -17.73 -9.91 -6.60
C ILE A 28 -17.23 -9.89 -5.15
N LYS A 29 -17.33 -11.01 -4.42
CA LYS A 29 -16.85 -11.10 -3.03
C LYS A 29 -15.35 -10.88 -2.93
N LEU A 30 -14.57 -11.49 -3.82
CA LEU A 30 -13.11 -11.34 -3.89
C LEU A 30 -12.73 -9.88 -4.17
N PHE A 31 -13.45 -9.21 -5.08
CA PHE A 31 -13.23 -7.80 -5.37
C PHE A 31 -13.53 -6.90 -4.17
N GLU A 32 -14.65 -7.12 -3.48
CA GLU A 32 -15.01 -6.38 -2.26
C GLU A 32 -13.96 -6.57 -1.16
N GLU A 33 -13.52 -7.81 -0.94
CA GLU A 33 -12.46 -8.14 0.01
C GLU A 33 -11.16 -7.41 -0.35
N GLY A 34 -10.70 -7.52 -1.60
CA GLY A 34 -9.48 -6.87 -2.07
C GLY A 34 -9.53 -5.35 -1.91
N THR A 35 -10.65 -4.73 -2.26
CA THR A 35 -10.85 -3.28 -2.11
C THR A 35 -10.77 -2.84 -0.66
N LYS A 36 -11.37 -3.62 0.26
CA LYS A 36 -11.29 -3.35 1.70
C LYS A 36 -9.86 -3.48 2.22
N LEU A 37 -9.15 -4.54 1.83
CA LEU A 37 -7.76 -4.76 2.24
C LEU A 37 -6.85 -3.62 1.77
N VAL A 38 -7.01 -3.15 0.53
CA VAL A 38 -6.27 -2.00 -0.01
C VAL A 38 -6.53 -0.74 0.82
N GLN A 39 -7.78 -0.46 1.18
CA GLN A 39 -8.11 0.69 2.02
C GLN A 39 -7.49 0.60 3.41
N GLU A 40 -7.48 -0.59 4.01
CA GLU A 40 -6.85 -0.82 5.32
C GLU A 40 -5.33 -0.68 5.27
N SER A 41 -4.69 -1.20 4.21
CA SER A 41 -3.25 -1.06 4.01
C SER A 41 -2.84 0.38 3.82
N ARG A 42 -3.60 1.18 3.05
CA ARG A 42 -3.36 2.63 2.89
C ARG A 42 -3.39 3.35 4.23
N LYS A 43 -4.44 3.13 5.04
CA LYS A 43 -4.54 3.72 6.39
C LYS A 43 -3.39 3.33 7.31
N GLU A 44 -2.81 2.14 7.13
CA GLU A 44 -1.66 1.69 7.90
C GLU A 44 -0.38 2.41 7.47
N LEU A 45 -0.19 2.58 6.16
CA LEU A 45 0.91 3.36 5.59
C LEU A 45 0.82 4.84 6.02
N ASP A 46 -0.35 5.46 5.94
CA ASP A 46 -0.56 6.86 6.37
C ASP A 46 -0.16 7.06 7.85
N ARG A 47 -0.48 6.08 8.71
CA ARG A 47 -0.09 6.12 10.13
C ARG A 47 1.42 5.94 10.32
N ALA A 48 2.05 5.07 9.52
CA ALA A 48 3.48 4.86 9.57
C ALA A 48 4.23 6.12 9.12
N GLU A 49 3.80 6.74 8.03
CA GLU A 49 4.33 7.98 7.50
C GLU A 49 4.22 9.11 8.53
N LEU A 50 3.02 9.32 9.11
CA LEU A 50 2.83 10.34 10.15
C LEU A 50 3.76 10.12 11.34
N ARG A 51 3.98 8.87 11.73
CA ARG A 51 4.88 8.54 12.84
C ARG A 51 6.34 8.85 12.50
N VAL A 52 6.78 8.56 11.27
CA VAL A 52 8.12 8.91 10.78
C VAL A 52 8.29 10.42 10.74
N THR A 53 7.33 11.16 10.20
CA THR A 53 7.37 12.63 10.15
C THR A 53 7.50 13.23 11.54
N LYS A 54 6.71 12.78 12.50
CA LYS A 54 6.81 13.25 13.90
C LYS A 54 8.17 12.97 14.53
N LEU A 55 8.74 11.79 14.30
CA LEU A 55 10.08 11.46 14.80
C LEU A 55 11.16 12.37 14.19
N ILE A 56 11.01 12.74 12.90
CA ILE A 56 11.93 13.67 12.23
C ILE A 56 11.81 15.09 12.80
N GLU A 57 10.57 15.55 13.05
CA GLU A 57 10.30 16.86 13.66
C GLU A 57 10.83 16.95 15.10
N GLU A 58 10.59 15.93 15.92
CA GLU A 58 11.03 15.87 17.32
C GLU A 58 12.55 15.78 17.47
N ASN A 59 13.24 15.11 16.53
CA ASN A 59 14.68 14.87 16.61
C ASN A 59 15.54 15.90 15.85
N GLY A 60 14.94 17.01 15.41
CA GLY A 60 15.65 18.16 14.84
C GLY A 60 16.33 17.87 13.50
N SER A 61 15.53 17.76 12.44
CA SER A 61 15.93 17.83 11.02
C SER A 61 16.75 16.64 10.50
N PHE A 62 16.05 15.66 9.90
CA PHE A 62 16.61 14.94 8.76
C PHE A 62 16.51 15.90 7.58
N LYS A 63 17.62 16.62 7.32
CA LYS A 63 17.70 17.60 6.25
C LYS A 63 17.32 16.92 4.94
N GLU A 64 16.30 17.45 4.30
CA GLU A 64 15.96 17.22 2.89
C GLU A 64 17.24 17.22 2.04
N THR A 65 17.78 16.04 1.75
CA THR A 65 18.08 15.73 0.36
C THR A 65 16.79 15.16 -0.21
N LEU A 66 15.83 16.08 -0.33
CA LEU A 66 14.80 16.06 -1.35
C LEU A 66 15.50 15.57 -2.62
N PHE A 67 15.00 14.48 -3.20
CA PHE A 67 15.47 13.94 -4.45
C PHE A 67 15.88 15.09 -5.38
N GLU A 68 17.17 15.15 -5.74
CA GLU A 68 17.56 15.91 -6.92
C GLU A 68 16.78 15.26 -8.07
N GLU A 69 15.68 15.89 -8.48
CA GLU A 69 15.19 15.77 -9.84
C GLU A 69 16.41 15.95 -10.72
N GLY A 70 16.72 14.90 -11.49
CA GLY A 70 17.88 14.84 -12.34
C GLY A 70 18.07 16.16 -13.07
N SER A 71 19.18 16.82 -12.76
CA SER A 71 19.86 17.66 -13.72
C SER A 71 20.28 16.77 -14.89
N ASP A 72 19.35 16.51 -15.81
CA ASP A 72 19.66 15.98 -17.13
C ASP A 72 19.77 17.17 -18.09
N ASP A 73 20.98 17.70 -18.08
CA ASP A 73 21.72 18.40 -19.12
C ASP A 73 20.93 18.90 -20.35
N SER A 74 20.83 20.22 -20.49
CA SER A 74 20.70 20.93 -21.78
C SER A 74 21.33 22.32 -21.69
#